data_AF-A0A0F6W7I5-F1
#
_entry.id   AF-A0A0F6W7I5-F1
#
_cell.length_a   1.000
_cell.length_b   1.000
_cell.length_c   1.000
_cell.angle_alpha   90.00
_cell.angle_beta   90.00
_cell.angle_gamma   90.00
#
_symmetry.space_group_name_H-M   'P 1'
#
loop_
_entity.id
_entity.type
_entity.pdbx_description
1 polymer ?
#
loop_
_entity_poly.entity_id
_entity_poly.type
_entity_poly.pdbx_seq_one_letter_code
_entity_poly.pdbx_strand_id
1 'polypeptide(L)'
;MVAIYRGRITIDVLKAVSSSQKRLHEAHGQIAGLTLLLSTESFSRPDASVRQYGETVSHEFDSMAYASAIVLTESGLHGALVRSILTGIQLASRRPVPQRVFASVREAVEWIASKNAESPLGPRVAEVQRRIEMLAAKPARVPVR
;
A
#
# COMPACT_ATOMS: atom_id res chain seq x y z
N MET A 1 -7.53 2.89 3.26
CA MET A 1 -7.33 1.43 3.15
C MET A 1 -5.91 1.07 3.54
N VAL A 2 -5.72 -0.04 4.28
CA VAL A 2 -4.41 -0.61 4.56
C VAL A 2 -4.33 -2.02 3.94
N ALA A 3 -3.30 -2.29 3.16
CA ALA A 3 -2.97 -3.61 2.62
C ALA A 3 -1.63 -4.07 3.21
N ILE A 4 -1.55 -5.30 3.74
CA ILE A 4 -0.33 -5.84 4.35
C ILE A 4 0.05 -7.12 3.60
N TYR A 5 1.15 -7.06 2.86
CA TYR A 5 1.70 -8.20 2.12
C TYR A 5 2.75 -8.93 2.95
N ARG A 6 2.53 -10.24 3.13
CA ARG A 6 3.39 -11.15 3.92
C ARG A 6 4.11 -12.19 3.05
N GLY A 7 4.03 -12.06 1.72
CA GLY A 7 4.52 -13.05 0.79
C GLY A 7 4.17 -12.66 -0.64
N ARG A 8 4.13 -13.66 -1.54
CA ARG A 8 3.90 -13.42 -2.96
C ARG A 8 2.55 -12.75 -3.24
N ILE A 9 2.59 -11.78 -4.15
CA ILE A 9 1.40 -11.12 -4.67
C ILE A 9 0.79 -12.02 -5.75
N THR A 10 -0.46 -12.44 -5.55
CA THR A 10 -1.22 -13.24 -6.52
C THR A 10 -2.42 -12.46 -7.04
N ILE A 11 -3.02 -12.93 -8.13
CA ILE A 11 -4.21 -12.30 -8.71
C ILE A 11 -5.39 -12.28 -7.72
N ASP A 12 -5.56 -13.31 -6.91
CA ASP A 12 -6.64 -13.37 -5.92
C ASP A 12 -6.45 -12.35 -4.81
N VAL A 13 -5.21 -12.11 -4.40
CA VAL A 13 -4.88 -11.03 -3.46
C VAL A 13 -5.21 -9.67 -4.08
N LEU A 14 -4.86 -9.45 -5.35
CA LEU A 14 -5.19 -8.20 -6.05
C LEU A 14 -6.71 -8.00 -6.20
N LYS A 15 -7.47 -9.06 -6.50
CA LYS A 15 -8.95 -9.03 -6.56
C LYS A 15 -9.56 -8.67 -5.21
N ALA A 16 -9.05 -9.26 -4.13
CA ALA A 16 -9.49 -8.96 -2.76
C ALA A 16 -9.18 -7.51 -2.36
N VAL A 17 -8.01 -7.00 -2.77
CA VAL A 17 -7.62 -5.59 -2.59
C VAL A 17 -8.56 -4.67 -3.36
N SER A 18 -8.75 -4.87 -4.67
CA SER A 18 -9.64 -4.04 -5.51
C SER A 18 -11.08 -4.03 -4.96
N SER A 19 -11.62 -5.20 -4.59
CA SER A 19 -12.96 -5.30 -3.99
C SER A 19 -13.07 -4.52 -2.67
N SER A 20 -12.01 -4.51 -1.86
CA SER A 20 -11.97 -3.75 -0.61
C SER A 20 -11.84 -2.24 -0.85
N GLN A 21 -11.09 -1.83 -1.88
CA GLN A 21 -11.00 -0.42 -2.30
C GLN A 21 -12.36 0.10 -2.74
N LYS A 22 -13.04 -0.64 -3.62
CA LYS A 22 -14.38 -0.27 -4.13
C LYS A 22 -15.39 -0.11 -3.00
N ARG A 23 -15.49 -1.08 -2.09
CA ARG A 23 -16.39 -0.98 -0.92
C ARG A 23 -16.08 0.22 -0.02
N LEU A 24 -14.80 0.51 0.22
CA LEU A 24 -14.42 1.67 1.04
C LEU A 24 -14.72 2.99 0.32
N HIS A 25 -14.53 3.03 -1.00
CA HIS A 25 -14.86 4.20 -1.81
C HIS A 25 -16.37 4.46 -1.84
N GLU A 26 -17.18 3.43 -2.05
CA GLU A 26 -18.64 3.52 -2.00
C GLU A 26 -19.15 4.03 -0.65
N ALA A 27 -18.53 3.59 0.46
CA ALA A 27 -18.95 3.96 1.80
C ALA A 27 -18.44 5.35 2.26
N HIS A 28 -17.30 5.82 1.74
CA HIS A 28 -16.58 6.97 2.30
C HIS A 28 -16.13 8.01 1.27
N GLY A 29 -16.40 7.82 -0.02
CA GLY A 29 -15.87 8.67 -1.08
C GLY A 29 -14.37 8.47 -1.29
N GLN A 30 -13.60 9.54 -1.45
CA GLN A 30 -12.17 9.42 -1.72
C GLN A 30 -11.42 8.71 -0.58
N ILE A 31 -10.50 7.81 -0.94
CA ILE A 31 -9.72 7.02 0.01
C ILE A 31 -8.22 7.32 -0.06
N ALA A 32 -7.48 6.97 0.99
CA ALA A 32 -6.02 6.85 0.91
C ALA A 32 -5.61 5.37 0.89
N GLY A 33 -4.52 5.07 0.19
CA GLY A 33 -3.90 3.74 0.17
C GLY A 33 -2.64 3.71 1.01
N LEU A 34 -2.53 2.72 1.89
CA LEU A 34 -1.28 2.40 2.57
C LEU A 34 -0.96 0.91 2.35
N THR A 35 0.17 0.65 1.71
CA THR A 35 0.66 -0.71 1.45
C THR A 35 1.87 -0.99 2.32
N LEU A 36 1.84 -2.07 3.10
CA LEU A 36 2.98 -2.55 3.87
C LEU A 36 3.56 -3.78 3.18
N LEU A 37 4.84 -3.68 2.83
CA LEU A 37 5.66 -4.79 2.36
C LEU A 37 6.54 -5.23 3.54
N LEU A 38 6.21 -6.36 4.16
CA LEU A 38 6.95 -6.84 5.33
C LEU A 38 8.25 -7.57 4.98
N SER A 39 8.36 -8.04 3.74
CA SER A 39 9.54 -8.73 3.22
C SER A 39 9.74 -8.41 1.74
N THR A 40 11.01 -8.27 1.34
CA THR A 40 11.44 -8.15 -0.06
C THR A 40 11.13 -9.37 -0.91
N GLU A 41 10.80 -10.53 -0.33
CA GLU A 41 10.27 -11.67 -1.10
C GLU A 41 8.97 -11.33 -1.83
N SER A 42 8.19 -10.39 -1.29
CA SER A 42 7.00 -9.83 -1.93
C SER A 42 7.32 -9.08 -3.23
N PHE A 43 8.59 -8.74 -3.45
CA PHE A 43 9.12 -8.07 -4.64
C PHE A 43 9.62 -9.05 -5.71
N SER A 44 9.44 -10.36 -5.52
CA SER A 44 9.64 -11.33 -6.60
C SER A 44 8.80 -10.92 -7.83
N ARG A 45 9.42 -10.97 -9.02
CA ARG A 45 8.80 -10.51 -10.27
C ARG A 45 7.45 -11.22 -10.47
N PRO A 46 6.31 -10.52 -10.39
CA PRO A 46 5.02 -11.15 -10.60
C PRO A 46 4.93 -11.70 -12.03
N ASP A 47 4.16 -12.75 -12.24
CA ASP A 47 3.89 -13.25 -13.58
C ASP A 47 3.18 -12.19 -14.44
N ALA A 48 3.15 -12.41 -15.77
CA ALA A 48 2.58 -11.43 -16.70
C ALA A 48 1.10 -11.12 -16.40
N SER A 49 0.32 -12.13 -15.99
CA SER A 49 -1.11 -11.98 -15.70
C SER A 49 -1.37 -11.14 -14.44
N VAL A 50 -0.57 -11.34 -13.40
CA VAL A 50 -0.62 -10.57 -12.15
C VAL A 50 -0.18 -9.13 -12.41
N ARG A 51 0.84 -8.89 -13.24
CA ARG A 51 1.25 -7.53 -13.62
C ARG A 51 0.15 -6.79 -14.36
N GLN A 52 -0.41 -7.40 -15.41
CA GLN A 52 -1.47 -6.79 -16.20
C GLN A 52 -2.71 -6.48 -15.35
N TYR A 53 -3.13 -7.42 -14.49
CA TYR A 53 -4.24 -7.16 -13.59
C TYR A 53 -3.91 -6.09 -12.54
N GLY A 54 -2.67 -6.05 -12.06
CA GLY A 54 -2.18 -5.01 -11.15
C GLY A 54 -2.20 -3.60 -11.76
N GLU A 55 -1.95 -3.48 -13.06
CA GLU A 55 -2.12 -2.23 -13.81
C GLU A 55 -3.59 -1.81 -13.87
N THR A 56 -4.51 -2.74 -14.15
CA THR A 56 -5.95 -2.45 -14.11
C THR A 56 -6.39 -1.96 -12.73
N VAL A 57 -6.05 -2.69 -11.66
CA VAL A 57 -6.39 -2.31 -10.27
C VAL A 57 -5.76 -0.96 -9.91
N SER A 58 -4.55 -0.71 -10.40
CA SER A 58 -3.88 0.57 -10.22
C SER A 58 -4.67 1.72 -10.84
N HIS A 59 -5.06 1.60 -12.11
CA HIS A 59 -5.84 2.63 -12.78
C HIS A 59 -7.20 2.88 -12.13
N GLU A 60 -7.90 1.82 -11.70
CA GLU A 60 -9.13 1.97 -10.92
C GLU A 60 -8.88 2.77 -9.64
N PHE A 61 -7.83 2.40 -8.90
CA PHE A 61 -7.47 3.07 -7.65
C PHE A 61 -7.10 4.56 -7.84
N ASP A 62 -6.52 4.94 -8.98
CA ASP A 62 -6.17 6.33 -9.26
C ASP A 62 -7.38 7.27 -9.26
N SER A 63 -8.54 6.77 -9.68
CA SER A 63 -9.77 7.56 -9.68
C SER A 63 -10.40 7.69 -8.28
N MET A 64 -10.11 6.75 -7.37
CA MET A 64 -10.73 6.67 -6.05
C MET A 64 -9.87 7.29 -4.94
N ALA A 65 -8.58 7.49 -5.19
CA ALA A 65 -7.61 7.80 -4.15
C ALA A 65 -7.05 9.21 -4.22
N TYR A 66 -6.88 9.85 -3.06
CA TYR A 66 -6.20 11.14 -2.96
C TYR A 66 -4.69 11.00 -2.65
N ALA A 67 -4.25 9.85 -2.14
CA ALA A 67 -2.84 9.55 -1.87
C ALA A 67 -2.58 8.03 -1.78
N SER A 68 -1.36 7.62 -2.13
CA SER A 68 -0.88 6.24 -1.97
C SER A 68 0.50 6.20 -1.35
N ALA A 69 0.69 5.43 -0.28
CA ALA A 69 1.99 5.20 0.33
C ALA A 69 2.36 3.72 0.35
N ILE A 70 3.63 3.43 0.10
CA ILE A 70 4.21 2.10 0.27
C ILE A 70 5.23 2.18 1.40
N VAL A 71 5.12 1.30 2.38
CA VAL A 71 6.08 1.14 3.48
C VAL A 71 6.80 -0.17 3.28
N LEU A 72 8.12 -0.10 3.07
CA LEU A 72 8.99 -1.26 3.13
C LEU A 72 9.74 -1.21 4.46
N THR A 73 9.35 -2.08 5.40
CA THR A 73 9.89 -2.12 6.75
C THR A 73 11.30 -2.72 6.82
N GLU A 74 11.77 -3.32 5.73
CA GLU A 74 13.10 -3.90 5.67
C GLU A 74 14.19 -2.82 5.79
N SER A 75 15.10 -3.02 6.75
CA SER A 75 16.23 -2.13 7.03
C SER A 75 17.50 -2.54 6.27
N GLY A 76 18.54 -1.71 6.36
CA GLY A 76 19.85 -1.99 5.77
C GLY A 76 19.91 -1.73 4.26
N LEU A 77 21.01 -2.18 3.64
CA LEU A 77 21.33 -1.90 2.24
C LEU A 77 20.28 -2.48 1.27
N HIS A 78 19.80 -3.71 1.51
CA HIS A 78 18.83 -4.35 0.63
C HIS A 78 17.48 -3.63 0.65
N GLY A 79 16.95 -3.32 1.84
CA GLY A 79 15.72 -2.53 1.95
C GLY A 79 15.86 -1.14 1.33
N ALA A 80 17.01 -0.48 1.47
CA ALA A 80 17.27 0.80 0.80
C ALA A 80 17.25 0.66 -0.73
N LEU A 81 17.90 -0.38 -1.28
CA LEU A 81 17.90 -0.67 -2.71
C LEU A 81 16.49 -0.89 -3.25
N VAL A 82 15.68 -1.72 -2.58
CA VAL A 82 14.30 -2.01 -3.03
C VAL A 82 13.42 -0.75 -2.96
N ARG A 83 13.56 0.10 -1.93
CA ARG A 83 12.86 1.39 -1.89
C ARG A 83 13.25 2.30 -3.06
N SER A 84 14.53 2.34 -3.44
CA SER A 84 14.99 3.11 -4.61
C SER A 84 14.38 2.58 -5.92
N ILE A 85 14.31 1.25 -6.09
CA ILE A 85 13.66 0.64 -7.26
C ILE A 85 12.17 0.99 -7.29
N LEU A 86 11.46 0.81 -6.19
CA LEU A 86 10.03 1.16 -6.08
C LEU A 86 9.78 2.64 -6.39
N THR A 87 10.65 3.52 -5.91
CA THR A 87 10.60 4.96 -6.21
C THR A 87 10.78 5.21 -7.70
N GLY A 88 11.75 4.56 -8.34
CA GLY A 88 11.96 4.64 -9.80
C GLY A 88 10.74 4.17 -10.60
N ILE A 89 10.10 3.07 -10.17
CA ILE A 89 8.87 2.56 -10.79
C ILE A 89 7.74 3.58 -10.65
N GLN A 90 7.54 4.16 -9.46
CA GLN A 90 6.51 5.18 -9.24
C GLN A 90 6.73 6.40 -10.14
N LEU A 91 7.97 6.89 -10.25
CA LEU A 91 8.32 8.00 -11.13
C LEU A 91 8.08 7.68 -12.61
N ALA A 92 8.45 6.47 -13.05
CA ALA A 92 8.23 6.02 -14.43
C ALA A 92 6.74 5.85 -14.77
N SER A 93 5.92 5.45 -13.80
CA SER A 93 4.49 5.20 -13.99
C SER A 93 3.65 6.46 -14.21
N ARG A 94 4.17 7.64 -13.84
CA ARG A 94 3.51 8.96 -14.03
C ARG A 94 2.04 9.00 -13.59
N ARG A 95 1.72 8.36 -12.47
CA ARG A 95 0.34 8.29 -11.98
C ARG A 95 -0.18 9.65 -11.51
N PRO A 96 -1.48 9.95 -11.68
CA PRO A 96 -2.08 11.23 -11.28
C PRO A 96 -2.21 11.37 -9.76
N VAL A 97 -2.30 10.27 -9.04
CA VAL A 97 -2.37 10.27 -7.56
C VAL A 97 -0.97 10.39 -7.00
N PRO A 98 -0.73 11.27 -5.99
CA PRO A 98 0.58 11.34 -5.36
C PRO A 98 0.92 10.00 -4.71
N GLN A 99 2.11 9.49 -5.03
CA GLN A 99 2.64 8.24 -4.49
C GLN A 99 4.02 8.45 -3.85
N ARG A 100 4.29 7.75 -2.75
CA ARG A 100 5.62 7.77 -2.12
C ARG A 100 5.96 6.48 -1.38
N VAL A 101 7.24 6.13 -1.38
CA VAL A 101 7.80 4.99 -0.64
C VAL A 101 8.45 5.50 0.66
N PHE A 102 8.23 4.78 1.76
CA PHE A 102 8.70 5.11 3.10
C PHE A 102 9.39 3.92 3.78
N ALA A 103 10.25 4.22 4.75
CA ALA A 103 10.84 3.23 5.64
C ALA A 103 9.98 2.99 6.90
N SER A 104 9.11 3.93 7.26
CA SER A 104 8.28 3.84 8.47
C SER A 104 6.79 4.04 8.20
N VAL A 105 5.97 3.39 9.02
CA VAL A 105 4.50 3.56 8.99
C VAL A 105 4.12 4.96 9.43
N ARG A 106 4.79 5.51 10.45
CA ARG A 106 4.51 6.86 10.97
C ARG A 106 4.64 7.92 9.88
N GLU A 107 5.80 7.99 9.23
CA GLU A 107 6.06 8.99 8.18
C GLU A 107 5.06 8.85 7.02
N ALA A 108 4.70 7.62 6.65
CA ALA A 108 3.72 7.37 5.60
C ALA A 108 2.32 7.90 5.97
N VAL A 109 1.88 7.69 7.21
CA VAL A 109 0.57 8.16 7.69
C VAL A 109 0.55 9.69 7.83
N GLU A 110 1.61 10.29 8.35
CA GLU A 110 1.77 11.76 8.42
C GLU A 110 1.73 12.38 7.02
N TRP A 111 2.46 11.80 6.08
CA TRP A 111 2.46 12.27 4.70
C TRP A 111 1.09 12.12 4.04
N ILE A 112 0.40 10.99 4.20
CA ILE A 112 -0.98 10.81 3.70
C ILE A 112 -1.90 11.89 4.30
N ALA A 113 -1.84 12.13 5.61
CA ALA A 113 -2.67 13.15 6.25
C ALA A 113 -2.42 14.54 5.65
N SER A 114 -1.17 14.87 5.33
CA SER A 114 -0.82 16.15 4.68
C SER A 114 -1.38 16.32 3.25
N LYS A 115 -1.85 15.25 2.60
CA LYS A 115 -2.37 15.32 1.21
C LYS A 115 -3.85 15.68 1.13
N ASN A 116 -4.55 15.67 2.25
CA ASN A 116 -5.92 16.12 2.32
C ASN A 116 -6.15 16.79 3.68
N ALA A 117 -6.33 18.12 3.67
CA ALA A 117 -6.54 18.90 4.89
C ALA A 117 -7.80 18.50 5.66
N GLU A 118 -8.79 17.93 4.99
CA GLU A 118 -10.03 17.42 5.58
C GLU A 118 -9.87 15.99 6.13
N SER A 119 -8.69 15.38 5.99
CA SER A 119 -8.46 14.01 6.43
C SER A 119 -8.56 13.91 7.95
N PRO A 120 -9.37 12.97 8.50
CA PRO A 120 -9.45 12.73 9.93
C PRO A 120 -8.18 12.06 10.49
N LEU A 121 -7.20 11.74 9.63
CA LEU A 121 -5.97 11.05 10.01
C LEU A 121 -5.00 11.93 10.80
N GLY A 122 -4.97 13.25 10.56
CA GLY A 122 -4.03 14.19 11.18
C GLY A 122 -3.92 14.04 12.72
N PRO A 123 -5.02 14.21 13.48
CA PRO A 123 -4.99 14.06 14.93
C PRO A 123 -4.85 12.59 15.40
N ARG A 124 -4.95 11.62 14.49
CA ARG A 124 -4.99 10.17 14.81
C ARG A 124 -3.76 9.41 14.33
N VAL A 125 -2.71 10.09 13.86
CA VAL A 125 -1.49 9.46 13.32
C VAL A 125 -0.96 8.36 14.25
N ALA A 126 -0.77 8.67 15.54
CA ALA A 126 -0.21 7.73 16.50
C ALA A 126 -1.12 6.51 16.75
N GLU A 127 -2.45 6.71 16.79
CA GLU A 127 -3.43 5.64 16.94
C GLU A 127 -3.43 4.71 15.71
N VAL A 128 -3.45 5.31 14.52
CA VAL A 128 -3.44 4.60 13.23
C VAL A 128 -2.14 3.81 13.08
N GLN A 129 -1.00 4.42 13.38
CA GLN A 129 0.30 3.74 13.41
C GLN A 129 0.24 2.50 14.30
N ARG A 130 -0.17 2.65 15.57
CA ARG A 130 -0.26 1.55 16.52
C ARG A 130 -1.19 0.44 16.02
N ARG A 131 -2.32 0.81 15.42
CA ARG A 131 -3.27 -0.18 14.87
C ARG A 131 -2.68 -0.95 13.70
N ILE A 132 -1.95 -0.29 12.82
CA ILE A 132 -1.26 -0.92 11.69
C ILE A 132 -0.17 -1.88 12.18
N GLU A 133 0.66 -1.45 13.13
CA GLU A 133 1.72 -2.28 13.71
C GLU A 133 1.14 -3.53 14.40
N MET A 134 0.06 -3.37 15.18
CA MET A 134 -0.67 -4.50 15.76
C MET A 134 -1.22 -5.45 14.70
N LEU A 135 -1.70 -4.94 13.57
CA LEU A 135 -2.18 -5.77 12.45
C LEU A 135 -1.03 -6.44 11.71
N ALA A 136 0.13 -5.80 11.59
CA ALA A 136 1.33 -6.33 10.95
C ALA A 136 1.95 -7.47 11.76
N ALA A 137 1.99 -7.33 13.09
CA ALA A 137 2.53 -8.33 14.01
C ALA A 137 1.72 -9.64 14.07
N LYS A 138 0.46 -9.64 13.63
CA LYS A 138 -0.35 -10.86 13.58
C LYS A 138 0.22 -11.85 12.55
N PRO A 139 0.31 -13.15 12.88
CA PRO A 139 0.70 -14.17 11.92
C PRO A 139 -0.27 -14.18 10.73
N ALA A 140 0.24 -14.55 9.55
CA ALA A 140 -0.61 -14.73 8.37
C ALA A 140 -1.72 -15.73 8.72
N ARG A 141 -2.99 -15.36 8.49
CA ARG A 141 -4.08 -16.34 8.52
C ARG A 141 -3.81 -17.30 7.37
N VAL A 142 -3.40 -18.53 7.69
CA VAL A 142 -3.30 -19.61 6.70
C VAL A 142 -4.71 -19.86 6.19
N PRO A 143 -5.00 -19.71 4.89
CA PRO A 143 -6.26 -20.16 4.35
C PRO A 143 -6.28 -21.68 4.51
N VAL A 144 -7.20 -22.17 5.35
CA VAL A 144 -7.55 -23.59 5.40
C VAL A 144 -8.07 -23.92 4.00
N ARG A 145 -7.38 -24.84 3.31
CA ARG A 145 -7.78 -25.35 2.00
C ARG A 145 -9.10 -26.10 2.09
#